data_AF-A0AAU3YLP4-F1
#
_entry.id   AF-A0AAU3YLP4-F1
#
_cell.length_a   1.000
_cell.length_b   1.000
_cell.length_c   1.000
_cell.angle_alpha   90.00
_cell.angle_beta   90.00
_cell.angle_gamma   90.00
#
_symmetry.space_group_name_H-M   'P 1'
#
loop_
_entity.id
_entity.type
_entity.pdbx_description
1 polymer ?
#
loop_
_entity_poly.entity_id
_entity_poly.type
_entity_poly.pdbx_seq_one_letter_code
_entity_poly.pdbx_strand_id
1 'polypeptide(L)'
;MTTPTDRPNVVVIYADDLGWGDLGCFGADDFDTPALDGLAASGVRLPQWYVNSPVCSPSRASLLTGRHPAHAGVEAILGGTRRTVGLPDQPTLASELRGRGYATGIFGKWHLGVDPEYGPLKRGFDEHFGFLAGCVDYYSHIYYWGDHNPLHDLWEGEDEVWYNGEYLTTVIGHRAADFIERNAENPFFCYVPFNAPHYPMHAPAEYVAQFAHLPAGRQMMAAMVKAMDDAIAGILATLDRLGLRENTLVLFSSDNGPSIEERNWLDGEEISYDGGSAGGLRGHKGSLFEGGVRVPTIISWPAGLPSGGDGAVVGCMSDVLPTVLEAVDGTQPIDENLDGRSVVAELTAGEAGPDRWHFWKYEGQLSGRLGRWKAVLNGCESMEEAVAVAEGLYDLDADPAEEHNLAPTHPERFEEMRAEVEQWGKRCADWSRAAAATV
;
A
#
# COMPACT_ATOMS: atom_id res chain seq x y z
N MET A 1 -28.04 -6.33 19.92
CA MET A 1 -27.78 -7.19 18.76
C MET A 1 -27.97 -6.31 17.55
N THR A 2 -26.88 -5.77 17.02
CA THR A 2 -26.88 -5.05 15.75
C THR A 2 -27.35 -6.01 14.67
N THR A 3 -28.32 -5.58 13.88
CA THR A 3 -28.78 -6.35 12.73
C THR A 3 -27.64 -6.40 11.70
N PRO A 4 -27.52 -7.46 10.86
CA PRO A 4 -26.46 -7.58 9.85
C PRO A 4 -26.31 -6.39 8.90
N THR A 5 -27.30 -5.50 8.85
CA THR A 5 -27.32 -4.27 8.06
C THR A 5 -26.51 -3.10 8.64
N ASP A 6 -26.04 -3.17 9.90
CA ASP A 6 -25.38 -2.02 10.55
C ASP A 6 -23.85 -2.00 10.36
N ARG A 7 -23.24 -3.13 9.99
CA ARG A 7 -21.77 -3.23 9.85
C ARG A 7 -21.36 -3.17 8.38
N PRO A 8 -20.46 -2.28 7.96
CA PRO A 8 -20.03 -2.20 6.58
C PRO A 8 -19.24 -3.44 6.15
N ASN A 9 -19.36 -3.81 4.87
CA ASN A 9 -18.33 -4.64 4.23
C ASN A 9 -17.03 -3.84 4.11
N VAL A 10 -15.90 -4.53 3.99
CA VAL A 10 -14.59 -3.89 3.86
C VAL A 10 -13.91 -4.38 2.59
N VAL A 11 -13.50 -3.45 1.73
CA VAL A 11 -12.69 -3.72 0.55
C VAL A 11 -11.44 -2.85 0.62
N VAL A 12 -10.27 -3.48 0.59
CA VAL A 12 -8.98 -2.78 0.54
C VAL A 12 -8.33 -3.12 -0.79
N ILE A 13 -8.20 -2.12 -1.66
CA ILE A 13 -7.53 -2.21 -2.95
C ILE A 13 -6.16 -1.57 -2.82
N TYR A 14 -5.11 -2.31 -3.17
CA TYR A 14 -3.74 -1.88 -2.91
C TYR A 14 -2.87 -2.11 -4.16
N ALA A 15 -2.40 -1.02 -4.76
CA ALA A 15 -1.50 -1.03 -5.91
C ALA A 15 -0.04 -1.25 -5.46
N ASP A 16 0.84 -1.54 -6.41
CA ASP A 16 2.25 -1.88 -6.21
C ASP A 16 3.12 -0.96 -7.07
N ASP A 17 3.92 -0.10 -6.44
CA ASP A 17 4.71 0.97 -7.10
C ASP A 17 3.88 2.05 -7.86
N LEU A 18 2.61 2.25 -7.52
CA LEU A 18 1.82 3.35 -8.11
C LEU A 18 2.24 4.70 -7.50
N GLY A 19 2.63 5.65 -8.35
CA GLY A 19 3.04 6.98 -7.93
C GLY A 19 1.87 7.92 -7.59
N TRP A 20 2.17 8.98 -6.85
CA TRP A 20 1.19 10.01 -6.48
C TRP A 20 0.58 10.66 -7.73
N GLY A 21 1.41 11.02 -8.71
CA GLY A 21 1.01 11.71 -9.94
C GLY A 21 0.55 10.77 -11.07
N ASP A 22 0.12 9.54 -10.74
CA ASP A 22 -0.29 8.54 -11.74
C ASP A 22 -1.82 8.40 -11.87
N LEU A 23 -2.60 9.19 -11.16
CA LEU A 23 -4.07 9.14 -11.20
C LEU A 23 -4.67 10.49 -11.54
N GLY A 24 -5.75 10.51 -12.32
CA GLY A 24 -6.45 11.74 -12.70
C GLY A 24 -6.96 12.51 -11.48
N CYS A 25 -7.60 11.79 -10.55
CA CYS A 25 -7.97 12.28 -9.22
C CYS A 25 -6.78 12.62 -8.32
N PHE A 26 -5.55 12.58 -8.78
CA PHE A 26 -4.34 13.05 -8.11
C PHE A 26 -3.45 13.85 -9.11
N GLY A 27 -4.08 14.49 -10.10
CA GLY A 27 -3.44 15.50 -10.94
C GLY A 27 -2.74 14.99 -12.20
N ALA A 28 -2.76 13.68 -12.49
CA ALA A 28 -2.37 13.20 -13.82
C ALA A 28 -3.34 13.76 -14.87
N ASP A 29 -2.82 14.19 -16.02
CA ASP A 29 -3.61 14.76 -17.13
C ASP A 29 -3.33 14.09 -18.48
N ASP A 30 -2.51 13.05 -18.48
CA ASP A 30 -2.03 12.36 -19.68
C ASP A 30 -2.74 11.02 -19.95
N PHE A 31 -3.49 10.49 -18.98
CA PHE A 31 -4.45 9.39 -19.16
C PHE A 31 -5.53 9.38 -18.07
N ASP A 32 -6.64 8.68 -18.34
CA ASP A 32 -7.80 8.63 -17.45
C ASP A 32 -7.86 7.35 -16.60
N THR A 33 -8.32 7.49 -15.36
CA THR A 33 -8.61 6.39 -14.42
C THR A 33 -10.06 6.49 -13.91
N PRO A 34 -11.06 6.31 -14.78
CA PRO A 34 -12.46 6.64 -14.47
C PRO A 34 -13.04 5.90 -13.25
N ALA A 35 -12.60 4.68 -12.95
CA ALA A 35 -13.11 3.95 -11.79
C ALA A 35 -12.59 4.58 -10.49
N LEU A 36 -11.29 4.88 -10.45
CA LEU A 36 -10.65 5.56 -9.32
C LEU A 36 -11.12 7.02 -9.17
N ASP A 37 -11.32 7.72 -10.28
CA ASP A 37 -11.83 9.09 -10.28
C ASP A 37 -13.28 9.13 -9.76
N GLY A 38 -14.10 8.14 -10.15
CA GLY A 38 -15.45 7.96 -9.60
C GLY A 38 -15.44 7.56 -8.12
N LEU A 39 -14.50 6.72 -7.69
CA LEU A 39 -14.31 6.36 -6.29
C LEU A 39 -13.93 7.58 -5.45
N ALA A 40 -13.01 8.43 -5.95
CA ALA A 40 -12.63 9.69 -5.34
C ALA A 40 -13.81 10.67 -5.25
N ALA A 41 -14.59 10.81 -6.32
CA ALA A 41 -15.76 11.69 -6.35
C ALA A 41 -16.87 11.25 -5.38
N SER A 42 -17.00 9.95 -5.14
CA SER A 42 -17.95 9.38 -4.17
C SER A 42 -17.36 9.13 -2.79
N GLY A 43 -16.12 9.54 -2.54
CA GLY A 43 -15.39 9.33 -1.29
C GLY A 43 -14.64 10.56 -0.82
N VAL A 44 -13.65 10.31 0.02
CA VAL A 44 -12.71 11.29 0.56
C VAL A 44 -11.33 10.98 -0.03
N ARG A 45 -10.74 11.94 -0.73
CA ARG A 45 -9.32 11.86 -1.13
C ARG A 45 -8.45 12.28 0.05
N LEU A 46 -7.37 11.56 0.30
CA LEU A 46 -6.45 11.86 1.39
C LEU A 46 -5.10 12.29 0.81
N PRO A 47 -4.90 13.60 0.55
CA PRO A 47 -3.70 14.06 -0.12
C PRO A 47 -2.44 13.85 0.73
N GLN A 48 -2.55 13.73 2.06
CA GLN A 48 -1.45 13.56 3.00
C GLN A 48 -1.52 12.23 3.74
N TRP A 49 -1.59 11.14 2.96
CA TRP A 49 -1.57 9.79 3.47
C TRP A 49 -0.26 9.08 3.13
N TYR A 50 0.26 8.32 4.10
CA TYR A 50 1.61 7.79 4.06
C TYR A 50 1.65 6.27 4.22
N VAL A 51 2.60 5.63 3.56
CA VAL A 51 3.03 4.27 3.89
C VAL A 51 4.04 4.32 5.03
N ASN A 52 4.05 3.31 5.90
CA ASN A 52 5.00 3.26 7.03
C ASN A 52 6.42 2.87 6.61
N SER A 53 6.63 2.53 5.33
CA SER A 53 7.92 2.18 4.75
C SER A 53 7.90 2.48 3.24
N PRO A 54 9.01 2.93 2.63
CA PRO A 54 9.05 3.27 1.23
C PRO A 54 9.18 2.05 0.29
N VAL A 55 8.84 0.86 0.80
CA VAL A 55 8.94 -0.43 0.09
C VAL A 55 7.83 -1.41 0.51
N CYS A 56 7.51 -2.31 -0.41
CA CYS A 56 6.41 -3.28 -0.37
C CYS A 56 6.22 -4.10 0.93
N SER A 57 7.10 -5.07 1.26
CA SER A 57 6.83 -6.02 2.37
C SER A 57 6.58 -5.32 3.72
N PRO A 58 7.43 -4.37 4.15
CA PRO A 58 7.21 -3.64 5.39
C PRO A 58 5.93 -2.78 5.38
N SER A 59 5.60 -2.15 4.24
CA SER A 59 4.36 -1.36 4.08
C SER A 59 3.11 -2.24 4.22
N ARG A 60 3.10 -3.40 3.57
CA ARG A 60 2.02 -4.40 3.65
C ARG A 60 1.87 -4.97 5.06
N ALA A 61 2.99 -5.20 5.76
CA ALA A 61 2.98 -5.61 7.16
C ALA A 61 2.28 -4.54 8.03
N SER A 62 2.61 -3.26 7.83
CA SER A 62 1.99 -2.15 8.56
C SER A 62 0.50 -2.02 8.30
N LEU A 63 0.06 -2.11 7.04
CA LEU A 63 -1.36 -2.10 6.67
C LEU A 63 -2.14 -3.18 7.42
N LEU A 64 -1.62 -4.42 7.43
CA LEU A 64 -2.31 -5.56 7.99
C LEU A 64 -2.21 -5.66 9.51
N THR A 65 -1.20 -5.07 10.15
CA THR A 65 -0.99 -5.20 11.62
C THR A 65 -1.29 -3.95 12.41
N GLY A 66 -1.43 -2.79 11.75
CA GLY A 66 -1.54 -1.51 12.44
C GLY A 66 -0.25 -1.08 13.16
N ARG A 67 0.90 -1.66 12.80
CA ARG A 67 2.20 -1.46 13.45
C ARG A 67 3.25 -0.92 12.49
N HIS A 68 4.27 -0.25 13.02
CA HIS A 68 5.46 0.09 12.25
C HIS A 68 6.24 -1.18 11.85
N PRO A 69 7.01 -1.13 10.74
CA PRO A 69 7.80 -2.27 10.25
C PRO A 69 8.59 -3.05 11.31
N ALA A 70 9.33 -2.34 12.16
CA ALA A 70 10.14 -2.95 13.22
C ALA A 70 9.28 -3.62 14.31
N HIS A 71 8.10 -3.08 14.60
CA HIS A 71 7.17 -3.63 15.57
C HIS A 71 6.33 -4.79 14.98
N ALA A 72 6.04 -4.76 13.68
CA ALA A 72 5.42 -5.85 12.93
C ALA A 72 6.38 -7.02 12.69
N GLY A 73 7.70 -6.81 12.81
CA GLY A 73 8.74 -7.82 12.56
C GLY A 73 9.13 -7.98 11.09
N VAL A 74 8.82 -7.00 10.23
CA VAL A 74 9.17 -6.99 8.80
C VAL A 74 9.79 -5.63 8.46
N GLU A 75 11.10 -5.50 8.60
CA GLU A 75 11.83 -4.23 8.41
C GLU A 75 12.40 -4.01 7.00
N ALA A 76 12.45 -5.06 6.18
CA ALA A 76 13.07 -5.03 4.85
C ALA A 76 12.24 -5.84 3.84
N ILE A 77 12.58 -5.66 2.56
CA ILE A 77 12.00 -6.43 1.46
C ILE A 77 12.31 -7.92 1.68
N LEU A 78 11.27 -8.76 1.64
CA LEU A 78 11.41 -10.21 1.74
C LEU A 78 11.77 -10.82 0.37
N GLY A 79 12.61 -11.85 0.35
CA GLY A 79 12.93 -12.61 -0.86
C GLY A 79 11.77 -13.50 -1.34
N GLY A 80 11.89 -14.13 -2.51
CA GLY A 80 10.84 -14.99 -3.07
C GLY A 80 11.10 -16.50 -3.03
N THR A 81 12.08 -16.98 -2.25
CA THR A 81 12.36 -18.42 -2.16
C THR A 81 11.32 -19.14 -1.32
N ARG A 82 11.04 -20.43 -1.56
CA ARG A 82 10.05 -21.22 -0.78
C ARG A 82 10.36 -21.36 0.73
N ARG A 83 11.53 -20.91 1.19
CA ARG A 83 11.93 -20.88 2.62
C ARG A 83 11.98 -19.46 3.19
N THR A 84 11.54 -18.47 2.42
CA THR A 84 11.53 -17.09 2.89
C THR A 84 10.47 -16.96 3.99
N VAL A 85 10.96 -16.79 5.21
CA VAL A 85 10.16 -16.37 6.36
C VAL A 85 9.59 -14.98 6.13
N GLY A 86 8.53 -14.62 6.85
CA GLY A 86 7.93 -13.30 6.72
C GLY A 86 7.21 -12.86 7.98
N LEU A 87 6.00 -12.33 7.84
CA LEU A 87 5.24 -11.74 8.92
C LEU A 87 5.03 -12.76 10.05
N PRO A 88 5.57 -12.54 11.27
CA PRO A 88 5.34 -13.45 12.41
C PRO A 88 3.86 -13.61 12.73
N ASP A 89 3.50 -14.71 13.40
CA ASP A 89 2.13 -14.93 13.86
C ASP A 89 1.74 -13.87 14.90
N GLN A 90 0.76 -13.05 14.56
CA GLN A 90 0.24 -11.95 15.36
C GLN A 90 -1.12 -11.51 14.80
N PRO A 91 -1.93 -10.76 15.58
CA PRO A 91 -3.18 -10.21 15.09
C PRO A 91 -2.98 -9.37 13.83
N THR A 92 -3.75 -9.69 12.80
CA THR A 92 -3.89 -8.92 11.56
C THR A 92 -5.31 -8.40 11.41
N LEU A 93 -5.52 -7.40 10.56
CA LEU A 93 -6.83 -6.90 10.14
C LEU A 93 -7.74 -8.05 9.68
N ALA A 94 -7.21 -9.01 8.91
CA ALA A 94 -7.96 -10.18 8.49
C ALA A 94 -8.38 -11.04 9.69
N SER A 95 -7.45 -11.37 10.60
CA SER A 95 -7.77 -12.19 11.78
C SER A 95 -8.77 -11.52 12.72
N GLU A 96 -8.68 -10.19 12.86
CA GLU A 96 -9.58 -9.37 13.67
C GLU A 96 -10.99 -9.35 13.11
N LEU A 97 -11.14 -9.15 11.79
CA LEU A 97 -12.43 -9.17 11.10
C LEU A 97 -13.02 -10.59 11.07
N ARG A 98 -12.19 -11.61 10.83
CA ARG A 98 -12.60 -13.02 10.92
C ARG A 98 -13.16 -13.34 12.31
N GLY A 99 -12.49 -12.89 13.37
CA GLY A 99 -12.98 -13.01 14.75
C GLY A 99 -14.33 -12.32 15.00
N ARG A 100 -14.69 -11.34 14.18
CA ARG A 100 -15.97 -10.61 14.18
C ARG A 100 -17.01 -11.20 13.24
N GLY A 101 -16.74 -12.37 12.67
CA GLY A 101 -17.66 -13.11 11.80
C GLY A 101 -17.68 -12.62 10.35
N TYR A 102 -16.62 -11.94 9.90
CA TYR A 102 -16.45 -11.61 8.49
C TYR A 102 -15.89 -12.82 7.74
N ALA A 103 -16.36 -13.05 6.51
CA ALA A 103 -15.62 -13.84 5.54
C ALA A 103 -14.39 -13.04 5.08
N THR A 104 -13.23 -13.66 4.98
CA THR A 104 -11.98 -12.95 4.66
C THR A 104 -11.28 -13.54 3.43
N GLY A 105 -11.01 -12.70 2.42
CA GLY A 105 -10.37 -13.12 1.18
C GLY A 105 -9.24 -12.18 0.77
N ILE A 106 -8.16 -12.75 0.23
CA ILE A 106 -7.05 -12.02 -0.37
C ILE A 106 -6.83 -12.45 -1.83
N PHE A 107 -6.72 -11.47 -2.72
CA PHE A 107 -6.60 -11.66 -4.16
C PHE A 107 -5.42 -10.86 -4.72
N GLY A 108 -4.28 -11.50 -4.94
CA GLY A 108 -3.07 -10.88 -5.52
C GLY A 108 -1.78 -11.11 -4.72
N LYS A 109 -0.95 -10.06 -4.59
CA LYS A 109 0.38 -10.09 -3.98
C LYS A 109 0.32 -10.20 -2.44
N TRP A 110 0.89 -11.27 -1.89
CA TRP A 110 1.07 -11.41 -0.44
C TRP A 110 2.33 -10.69 0.06
N HIS A 111 3.51 -11.14 -0.38
CA HIS A 111 4.83 -10.60 -0.05
C HIS A 111 5.15 -10.45 1.45
N LEU A 112 4.57 -11.35 2.27
CA LEU A 112 4.78 -11.40 3.72
C LEU A 112 5.24 -12.79 4.17
N GLY A 113 5.96 -13.49 3.30
CA GLY A 113 6.52 -14.81 3.52
C GLY A 113 6.05 -15.80 2.45
N VAL A 114 6.97 -16.61 1.96
CA VAL A 114 6.69 -17.67 0.96
C VAL A 114 6.71 -19.05 1.63
N ASP A 115 7.43 -19.17 2.74
CA ASP A 115 7.36 -20.37 3.57
C ASP A 115 5.89 -20.60 4.02
N PRO A 116 5.35 -21.82 3.87
CA PRO A 116 3.93 -22.11 4.15
C PRO A 116 3.44 -21.70 5.55
N GLU A 117 4.33 -21.62 6.55
CA GLU A 117 3.99 -21.17 7.91
C GLU A 117 3.65 -19.66 7.98
N TYR A 118 3.99 -18.92 6.94
CA TYR A 118 3.80 -17.47 6.81
C TYR A 118 2.77 -17.09 5.73
N GLY A 119 2.06 -18.08 5.17
CA GLY A 119 1.08 -17.86 4.11
C GLY A 119 -0.19 -17.14 4.59
N PRO A 120 -1.01 -16.59 3.67
CA PRO A 120 -2.16 -15.76 4.02
C PRO A 120 -3.21 -16.47 4.87
N LEU A 121 -3.45 -17.77 4.61
CA LEU A 121 -4.41 -18.57 5.39
C LEU A 121 -4.00 -18.75 6.86
N LYS A 122 -2.71 -18.57 7.18
CA LYS A 122 -2.17 -18.55 8.55
C LYS A 122 -2.19 -17.15 9.17
N ARG A 123 -2.62 -16.13 8.43
CA ARG A 123 -2.70 -14.72 8.87
C ARG A 123 -4.12 -14.17 8.81
N GLY A 124 -5.10 -15.05 8.96
CA GLY A 124 -6.49 -14.69 9.19
C GLY A 124 -7.37 -14.63 7.95
N PHE A 125 -6.87 -14.97 6.77
CA PHE A 125 -7.70 -15.11 5.57
C PHE A 125 -8.33 -16.50 5.46
N ASP A 126 -9.58 -16.58 5.02
CA ASP A 126 -10.30 -17.82 4.72
C ASP A 126 -10.06 -18.28 3.28
N GLU A 127 -9.90 -17.33 2.34
CA GLU A 127 -9.65 -17.58 0.91
C GLU A 127 -8.40 -16.83 0.43
N HIS A 128 -7.61 -17.48 -0.41
CA HIS A 128 -6.42 -16.92 -1.04
C HIS A 128 -6.39 -17.29 -2.52
N PHE A 129 -6.18 -16.30 -3.38
CA PHE A 129 -5.70 -16.51 -4.74
C PHE A 129 -4.63 -15.48 -5.06
N GLY A 130 -3.48 -15.90 -5.57
CA GLY A 130 -2.40 -14.98 -5.91
C GLY A 130 -1.02 -15.56 -5.68
N PHE A 131 -0.03 -14.69 -5.50
CA PHE A 131 1.37 -15.06 -5.43
C PHE A 131 2.00 -14.60 -4.12
N LEU A 132 3.04 -15.31 -3.68
CA LEU A 132 3.62 -15.16 -2.35
C LEU A 132 4.87 -14.28 -2.33
N ALA A 133 5.65 -14.31 -3.41
CA ALA A 133 6.88 -13.56 -3.60
C ALA A 133 6.63 -12.06 -3.82
N GLY A 134 7.72 -11.30 -4.02
CA GLY A 134 7.65 -9.86 -4.23
C GLY A 134 7.24 -9.41 -5.62
N CYS A 135 7.37 -10.28 -6.61
CA CYS A 135 6.97 -10.02 -7.98
C CYS A 135 6.76 -11.33 -8.73
N VAL A 136 6.01 -11.28 -9.81
CA VAL A 136 5.91 -12.35 -10.81
C VAL A 136 5.69 -11.71 -12.18
N ASP A 137 6.02 -12.44 -13.24
CA ASP A 137 5.59 -12.05 -14.57
C ASP A 137 4.05 -12.11 -14.71
N TYR A 138 3.47 -11.13 -15.41
CA TYR A 138 2.01 -10.96 -15.49
C TYR A 138 1.28 -12.08 -16.24
N TYR A 139 1.99 -12.87 -17.07
CA TYR A 139 1.37 -13.90 -17.92
C TYR A 139 1.82 -15.31 -17.57
N SER A 140 3.09 -15.51 -17.24
CA SER A 140 3.65 -16.81 -16.85
C SER A 140 3.60 -17.05 -15.35
N HIS A 141 3.41 -16.00 -14.55
CA HIS A 141 3.37 -16.04 -13.08
C HIS A 141 4.63 -16.64 -12.46
N ILE A 142 5.75 -16.46 -13.16
CA ILE A 142 7.07 -16.89 -12.71
C ILE A 142 7.72 -15.74 -11.95
N TYR A 143 8.23 -16.05 -10.77
CA TYR A 143 9.20 -15.24 -10.05
C TYR A 143 10.60 -15.49 -10.62
N TYR A 144 11.27 -14.40 -11.00
CA TYR A 144 12.50 -14.42 -11.79
C TYR A 144 13.66 -13.67 -11.12
N TRP A 145 13.54 -13.27 -9.85
CA TRP A 145 14.55 -12.48 -9.16
C TRP A 145 15.40 -13.28 -8.18
N GLY A 146 16.73 -13.18 -8.31
CA GLY A 146 17.73 -13.84 -7.46
C GLY A 146 18.48 -14.98 -8.17
N ASP A 147 19.56 -15.47 -7.55
CA ASP A 147 20.42 -16.55 -8.09
C ASP A 147 19.76 -17.95 -7.97
N HIS A 148 18.50 -18.07 -8.37
CA HIS A 148 17.78 -19.34 -8.37
C HIS A 148 17.10 -19.59 -9.71
N ASN A 149 16.78 -20.86 -9.95
CA ASN A 149 16.00 -21.24 -11.12
C ASN A 149 14.66 -20.48 -11.12
N PRO A 150 14.12 -20.07 -12.29
CA PRO A 150 12.82 -19.42 -12.36
C PRO A 150 11.77 -20.28 -11.64
N LEU A 151 11.00 -19.65 -10.75
CA LEU A 151 10.09 -20.35 -9.86
C LEU A 151 8.68 -19.87 -10.16
N HIS A 152 7.80 -20.77 -10.56
CA HIS A 152 6.37 -20.44 -10.67
C HIS A 152 5.81 -20.15 -9.26
N ASP A 153 4.96 -19.12 -9.17
CA ASP A 153 4.42 -18.63 -7.91
C ASP A 153 3.01 -18.09 -8.14
N LEU A 154 2.04 -18.99 -8.30
CA LEU A 154 0.62 -18.66 -8.31
C LEU A 154 -0.17 -19.77 -7.63
N TRP A 155 -1.08 -19.37 -6.76
CA TRP A 155 -1.73 -20.25 -5.79
C TRP A 155 -3.22 -19.99 -5.70
N GLU A 156 -3.98 -21.06 -5.45
CA GLU A 156 -5.36 -21.02 -4.99
C GLU A 156 -5.44 -21.84 -3.69
N GLY A 157 -5.69 -21.15 -2.57
CA GLY A 157 -5.47 -21.73 -1.25
C GLY A 157 -3.98 -22.03 -1.01
N GLU A 158 -3.66 -23.31 -0.77
CA GLU A 158 -2.29 -23.84 -0.63
C GLU A 158 -1.84 -24.65 -1.88
N ASP A 159 -2.68 -24.71 -2.93
CA ASP A 159 -2.39 -25.45 -4.16
C ASP A 159 -1.82 -24.53 -5.24
N GLU A 160 -0.74 -24.96 -5.89
CA GLU A 160 -0.14 -24.24 -7.01
C GLU A 160 -1.01 -24.39 -8.26
N VAL A 161 -1.30 -23.30 -8.97
CA VAL A 161 -2.22 -23.27 -10.12
C VAL A 161 -1.64 -22.53 -11.31
N TRP A 162 -1.92 -22.98 -12.54
CA TRP A 162 -1.33 -22.41 -13.76
C TRP A 162 -2.36 -21.67 -14.61
N TYR A 163 -2.14 -20.37 -14.79
CA TYR A 163 -2.97 -19.48 -15.60
C TYR A 163 -2.19 -18.90 -16.80
N ASN A 164 -1.25 -19.68 -17.35
CA ASN A 164 -0.32 -19.21 -18.39
C ASN A 164 -1.02 -18.48 -19.54
N GLY A 165 -0.58 -17.25 -19.82
CA GLY A 165 -1.10 -16.41 -20.89
C GLY A 165 -2.31 -15.56 -20.49
N GLU A 166 -2.86 -15.75 -19.29
CA GLU A 166 -3.86 -14.85 -18.73
C GLU A 166 -3.19 -13.69 -17.99
N TYR A 167 -3.67 -12.47 -18.25
CA TYR A 167 -3.12 -11.27 -17.62
C TYR A 167 -3.54 -11.18 -16.15
N LEU A 168 -2.55 -11.25 -15.25
CA LEU A 168 -2.79 -11.43 -13.82
C LEU A 168 -3.69 -10.35 -13.19
N THR A 169 -3.55 -9.08 -13.57
CA THR A 169 -4.41 -7.99 -13.07
C THR A 169 -5.90 -8.27 -13.33
N THR A 170 -6.24 -8.76 -14.52
CA THR A 170 -7.62 -9.11 -14.87
C THR A 170 -8.11 -10.30 -14.05
N VAL A 171 -7.27 -11.33 -13.88
CA VAL A 171 -7.62 -12.51 -13.09
C VAL A 171 -7.86 -12.13 -11.62
N ILE A 172 -7.00 -11.30 -11.03
CA ILE A 172 -7.16 -10.81 -9.65
C ILE A 172 -8.50 -10.08 -9.48
N GLY A 173 -8.83 -9.16 -10.40
CA GLY A 173 -10.10 -8.42 -10.36
C GLY A 173 -11.32 -9.34 -10.42
N HIS A 174 -11.29 -10.34 -11.32
CA HIS A 174 -12.36 -11.33 -11.42
C HIS A 174 -12.51 -12.15 -10.14
N ARG A 175 -11.40 -12.63 -9.55
CA ARG A 175 -11.43 -13.44 -8.32
C ARG A 175 -11.97 -12.66 -7.12
N ALA A 176 -11.59 -11.38 -7.00
CA ALA A 176 -12.13 -10.49 -5.97
C ALA A 176 -13.65 -10.27 -6.15
N ALA A 177 -14.10 -10.00 -7.38
CA ALA A 177 -15.53 -9.85 -7.68
C ALA A 177 -16.31 -11.15 -7.36
N ASP A 178 -15.79 -12.31 -7.74
CA ASP A 178 -16.42 -13.61 -7.49
C ASP A 178 -16.54 -13.90 -5.98
N PHE A 179 -15.53 -13.56 -5.19
CA PHE A 179 -15.60 -13.64 -3.73
C PHE A 179 -16.69 -12.74 -3.13
N ILE A 180 -16.81 -11.49 -3.60
CA ILE A 180 -17.86 -10.57 -3.17
C ILE A 180 -19.24 -11.15 -3.50
N GLU A 181 -19.43 -11.70 -4.70
CA GLU A 181 -20.71 -12.31 -5.11
C GLU A 181 -21.11 -13.48 -4.21
N ARG A 182 -20.18 -14.39 -3.91
CA ARG A 182 -20.44 -15.56 -3.05
C ARG A 182 -20.73 -15.18 -1.60
N ASN A 183 -20.28 -14.00 -1.16
CA ASN A 183 -20.45 -13.53 0.21
C ASN A 183 -21.49 -12.41 0.35
N ALA A 184 -22.29 -12.11 -0.67
CA ALA A 184 -23.21 -10.96 -0.67
C ALA A 184 -24.22 -10.91 0.51
N GLU A 185 -24.53 -12.06 1.12
CA GLU A 185 -25.45 -12.17 2.26
C GLU A 185 -24.77 -12.07 3.64
N ASN A 186 -23.43 -12.03 3.69
CA ASN A 186 -22.63 -11.99 4.92
C ASN A 186 -21.63 -10.82 4.89
N PRO A 187 -21.24 -10.26 6.04
CA PRO A 187 -20.16 -9.28 6.05
C PRO A 187 -18.84 -9.91 5.56
N PHE A 188 -18.11 -9.19 4.72
CA PHE A 188 -16.83 -9.67 4.18
C PHE A 188 -15.72 -8.62 4.23
N PHE A 189 -14.49 -9.13 4.26
CA PHE A 189 -13.26 -8.38 4.04
C PHE A 189 -12.59 -8.92 2.78
N CYS A 190 -12.52 -8.09 1.75
CA CYS A 190 -11.85 -8.40 0.48
C CYS A 190 -10.59 -7.53 0.35
N TYR A 191 -9.41 -8.14 0.50
CA TYR A 191 -8.13 -7.49 0.27
C TYR A 191 -7.64 -7.80 -1.15
N VAL A 192 -7.42 -6.78 -1.96
CA VAL A 192 -7.06 -6.90 -3.37
C VAL A 192 -5.71 -6.20 -3.61
N PRO A 193 -4.60 -6.81 -3.17
CA PRO A 193 -3.27 -6.31 -3.45
C PRO A 193 -2.85 -6.64 -4.89
N PHE A 194 -3.16 -5.76 -5.84
CA PHE A 194 -2.63 -5.89 -7.19
C PHE A 194 -1.10 -5.85 -7.17
N ASN A 195 -0.49 -6.50 -8.16
CA ASN A 195 0.93 -6.28 -8.50
C ASN A 195 1.11 -5.16 -9.53
N ALA A 196 0.03 -4.59 -10.05
CA ALA A 196 0.10 -3.45 -10.94
C ALA A 196 0.35 -2.14 -10.18
N PRO A 197 1.15 -1.20 -10.73
CA PRO A 197 1.93 -1.29 -11.97
C PRO A 197 3.41 -1.72 -11.78
N HIS A 198 3.73 -2.56 -10.79
CA HIS A 198 5.09 -3.03 -10.52
C HIS A 198 5.66 -3.84 -11.70
N TYR A 199 6.98 -3.84 -11.84
CA TYR A 199 7.70 -4.60 -12.86
C TYR A 199 7.46 -6.14 -12.72
N PRO A 200 7.54 -6.92 -13.80
CA PRO A 200 7.96 -6.54 -15.14
C PRO A 200 6.87 -5.77 -15.88
N MET A 201 7.24 -4.79 -16.70
CA MET A 201 6.29 -3.86 -17.31
C MET A 201 5.54 -4.47 -18.49
N HIS A 202 4.45 -5.19 -18.18
CA HIS A 202 3.61 -5.88 -19.14
C HIS A 202 2.16 -5.43 -19.02
N ALA A 203 1.55 -5.14 -20.17
CA ALA A 203 0.12 -4.90 -20.30
C ALA A 203 -0.39 -5.53 -21.61
N PRO A 204 -1.69 -5.89 -21.68
CA PRO A 204 -2.30 -6.35 -22.92
C PRO A 204 -2.17 -5.31 -24.04
N ALA A 205 -1.98 -5.78 -25.27
CA ALA A 205 -1.67 -4.93 -26.42
C ALA A 205 -2.75 -3.88 -26.68
N GLU A 206 -4.02 -4.18 -26.38
CA GLU A 206 -5.14 -3.27 -26.49
C GLU A 206 -5.06 -2.07 -25.54
N TYR A 207 -4.44 -2.22 -24.36
CA TYR A 207 -4.18 -1.09 -23.46
C TYR A 207 -2.98 -0.28 -23.95
N VAL A 208 -1.89 -0.97 -24.32
CA VAL A 208 -0.67 -0.31 -24.83
C VAL A 208 -0.98 0.56 -26.06
N ALA A 209 -1.84 0.08 -26.96
CA ALA A 209 -2.23 0.79 -28.16
C ALA A 209 -2.98 2.11 -27.89
N GLN A 210 -3.69 2.23 -26.77
CA GLN A 210 -4.44 3.46 -26.41
C GLN A 210 -3.49 4.63 -26.10
N PHE A 211 -2.28 4.32 -25.61
CA PHE A 211 -1.32 5.30 -25.10
C PHE A 211 -0.10 5.48 -26.02
N ALA A 212 -0.21 5.14 -27.31
CA ALA A 212 0.89 5.23 -28.29
C ALA A 212 1.43 6.65 -28.55
N HIS A 213 0.79 7.67 -27.98
CA HIS A 213 1.21 9.06 -28.05
C HIS A 213 2.14 9.46 -26.89
N LEU A 214 2.26 8.64 -25.84
CA LEU A 214 3.12 8.87 -24.69
C LEU A 214 4.53 8.29 -24.90
N PRO A 215 5.56 8.79 -24.17
CA PRO A 215 6.88 8.16 -24.13
C PRO A 215 6.80 6.69 -23.68
N ALA A 216 7.70 5.83 -24.14
CA ALA A 216 7.58 4.37 -23.99
C ALA A 216 7.36 3.88 -22.54
N GLY A 217 8.15 4.36 -21.57
CA GLY A 217 7.98 4.02 -20.16
C GLY A 217 6.61 4.46 -19.61
N ARG A 218 6.23 5.71 -19.89
CA ARG A 218 4.94 6.28 -19.51
C ARG A 218 3.75 5.61 -20.21
N GLN A 219 3.89 5.22 -21.47
CA GLN A 219 2.90 4.47 -22.24
C GLN A 219 2.60 3.12 -21.57
N MET A 220 3.64 2.37 -21.21
CA MET A 220 3.46 1.08 -20.54
C MET A 220 2.86 1.25 -19.15
N MET A 221 3.31 2.25 -18.40
CA MET A 221 2.71 2.63 -17.10
C MET A 221 1.22 2.92 -17.23
N ALA A 222 0.82 3.82 -18.13
CA ALA A 222 -0.56 4.18 -18.38
C ALA A 222 -1.41 2.95 -18.78
N ALA A 223 -0.85 2.04 -19.60
CA ALA A 223 -1.52 0.81 -19.99
C ALA A 223 -1.78 -0.13 -18.80
N MET A 224 -0.81 -0.31 -17.91
CA MET A 224 -0.93 -1.15 -16.71
C MET A 224 -1.91 -0.55 -15.70
N VAL A 225 -1.82 0.77 -15.47
CA VAL A 225 -2.73 1.50 -14.57
C VAL A 225 -4.17 1.48 -15.12
N LYS A 226 -4.37 1.67 -16.43
CA LYS A 226 -5.71 1.57 -17.05
C LYS A 226 -6.31 0.18 -16.92
N ALA A 227 -5.51 -0.88 -17.08
CA ALA A 227 -5.96 -2.26 -16.90
C ALA A 227 -6.34 -2.57 -15.44
N MET A 228 -5.59 -2.02 -14.48
CA MET A 228 -5.95 -2.07 -13.05
C MET A 228 -7.24 -1.31 -12.77
N ASP A 229 -7.39 -0.10 -13.30
CA ASP A 229 -8.60 0.71 -13.17
C ASP A 229 -9.84 -0.02 -13.73
N ASP A 230 -9.73 -0.73 -14.85
CA ASP A 230 -10.83 -1.56 -15.39
C ASP A 230 -11.14 -2.79 -14.50
N ALA A 231 -10.13 -3.41 -13.90
CA ALA A 231 -10.33 -4.49 -12.92
C ALA A 231 -11.05 -3.96 -11.66
N ILE A 232 -10.68 -2.77 -11.20
CA ILE A 232 -11.35 -2.07 -10.08
C ILE A 232 -12.78 -1.70 -10.46
N ALA A 233 -13.03 -1.23 -11.68
CA ALA A 233 -14.38 -0.97 -12.18
C ALA A 233 -15.26 -2.22 -12.08
N GLY A 234 -14.74 -3.40 -12.40
CA GLY A 234 -15.44 -4.67 -12.24
C GLY A 234 -15.84 -4.96 -10.80
N ILE A 235 -14.91 -4.77 -9.85
CA ILE A 235 -15.17 -4.95 -8.41
C ILE A 235 -16.26 -3.99 -7.91
N LEU A 236 -16.14 -2.70 -8.25
CA LEU A 236 -17.11 -1.68 -7.85
C LEU A 236 -18.50 -1.93 -8.48
N ALA A 237 -18.54 -2.30 -9.76
CA ALA A 237 -19.78 -2.65 -10.44
C ALA A 237 -20.47 -3.88 -9.82
N THR A 238 -19.70 -4.84 -9.32
CA THR A 238 -20.25 -5.98 -8.56
C THR A 238 -20.89 -5.52 -7.26
N LEU A 239 -20.25 -4.63 -6.49
CA LEU A 239 -20.85 -4.05 -5.29
C LEU A 239 -22.15 -3.28 -5.61
N ASP A 240 -22.17 -2.50 -6.68
CA ASP A 240 -23.35 -1.74 -7.12
C ASP A 240 -24.48 -2.67 -7.54
N ARG A 241 -24.18 -3.69 -8.35
CA ARG A 241 -25.15 -4.67 -8.86
C ARG A 241 -25.80 -5.47 -7.72
N LEU A 242 -25.07 -5.73 -6.65
CA LEU A 242 -25.56 -6.44 -5.47
C LEU A 242 -26.23 -5.50 -4.45
N GLY A 243 -26.20 -4.19 -4.67
CA GLY A 243 -26.75 -3.20 -3.74
C GLY A 243 -25.94 -3.04 -2.45
N LEU A 244 -24.65 -3.39 -2.48
CA LEU A 244 -23.76 -3.39 -1.31
C LEU A 244 -22.92 -2.11 -1.19
N ARG A 245 -22.82 -1.33 -2.28
CA ARG A 245 -21.93 -0.17 -2.38
C ARG A 245 -22.13 0.86 -1.27
N GLU A 246 -23.38 1.12 -0.91
CA GLU A 246 -23.76 2.12 0.10
C GLU A 246 -23.13 1.82 1.46
N ASN A 247 -23.14 0.55 1.88
CA ASN A 247 -22.57 0.10 3.15
C ASN A 247 -21.33 -0.78 2.95
N THR A 248 -20.43 -0.34 2.09
CA THR A 248 -19.09 -0.91 1.93
C THR A 248 -18.05 0.19 2.09
N LEU A 249 -17.12 0.00 3.02
CA LEU A 249 -15.92 0.83 3.13
C LEU A 249 -14.90 0.32 2.11
N VAL A 250 -14.61 1.15 1.12
CA VAL A 250 -13.58 0.90 0.10
C VAL A 250 -12.39 1.81 0.39
N LEU A 251 -11.23 1.22 0.64
CA LEU A 251 -9.95 1.92 0.67
C LEU A 251 -9.17 1.58 -0.60
N PHE A 252 -8.66 2.61 -1.29
CA PHE A 252 -7.68 2.45 -2.34
C PHE A 252 -6.38 3.15 -1.96
N SER A 253 -5.22 2.51 -2.16
CA SER A 253 -3.91 3.15 -2.04
C SER A 253 -2.81 2.40 -2.80
N SER A 254 -1.58 2.94 -2.82
CA SER A 254 -0.34 2.26 -3.21
C SER A 254 0.46 1.78 -1.99
N ASP A 255 1.33 0.78 -2.18
CA ASP A 255 2.22 0.23 -1.15
C ASP A 255 3.51 1.01 -0.94
N ASN A 256 3.92 1.81 -1.91
CA ASN A 256 4.98 2.80 -1.82
C ASN A 256 4.90 3.78 -3.01
N GLY A 257 5.82 4.75 -3.03
CA GLY A 257 6.05 5.61 -4.18
C GLY A 257 6.43 4.85 -5.46
N PRO A 258 6.48 5.55 -6.62
CA PRO A 258 6.82 4.91 -7.87
C PRO A 258 8.28 4.44 -7.83
N SER A 259 8.56 3.32 -8.47
CA SER A 259 9.93 2.84 -8.65
C SER A 259 10.65 3.68 -9.72
N ILE A 260 11.99 3.68 -9.68
CA ILE A 260 12.85 4.08 -10.81
C ILE A 260 13.94 3.04 -11.09
N GLU A 261 13.71 1.81 -10.63
CA GLU A 261 14.74 0.78 -10.63
C GLU A 261 15.12 0.36 -12.05
N GLU A 262 16.43 0.27 -12.32
CA GLU A 262 16.94 -0.37 -13.53
C GLU A 262 17.05 -1.86 -13.25
N ARG A 263 16.24 -2.67 -13.96
CA ARG A 263 16.26 -4.12 -13.76
C ARG A 263 16.40 -4.83 -15.10
N ASN A 264 17.14 -5.94 -15.03
CA ASN A 264 17.43 -6.77 -16.19
C ASN A 264 16.21 -7.65 -16.51
N TRP A 265 15.77 -7.65 -17.77
CA TRP A 265 14.73 -8.57 -18.24
C TRP A 265 15.25 -10.01 -18.30
N LEU A 266 14.37 -10.96 -18.61
CA LEU A 266 14.74 -12.37 -18.80
C LEU A 266 15.75 -12.61 -19.93
N ASP A 267 16.01 -11.62 -20.79
CA ASP A 267 16.90 -11.69 -21.96
C ASP A 267 18.26 -11.00 -21.78
N GLY A 268 18.53 -10.40 -20.62
CA GLY A 268 19.82 -9.77 -20.33
C GLY A 268 19.93 -8.29 -20.70
N GLU A 269 18.84 -7.65 -21.16
CA GLU A 269 18.78 -6.19 -21.33
C GLU A 269 18.34 -5.46 -20.03
N GLU A 270 19.17 -4.52 -19.57
CA GLU A 270 18.83 -3.56 -18.51
C GLU A 270 17.95 -2.46 -19.10
N ILE A 271 16.69 -2.38 -18.65
CA ILE A 271 15.78 -1.29 -19.03
C ILE A 271 15.36 -0.57 -17.75
N SER A 272 15.52 0.75 -17.76
CA SER A 272 15.07 1.61 -16.67
C SER A 272 13.55 1.66 -16.59
N TYR A 273 13.01 1.46 -15.40
CA TYR A 273 11.62 1.73 -15.08
C TYR A 273 11.49 3.23 -14.81
N ASP A 274 10.89 4.01 -15.71
CA ASP A 274 10.80 5.48 -15.55
C ASP A 274 9.41 6.05 -15.87
N GLY A 275 8.39 5.19 -15.93
CA GLY A 275 7.03 5.57 -16.32
C GLY A 275 6.14 6.11 -15.19
N GLY A 276 6.45 5.79 -13.93
CA GLY A 276 5.67 6.23 -12.76
C GLY A 276 6.02 7.66 -12.35
N SER A 277 5.05 8.39 -11.79
CA SER A 277 5.18 9.80 -11.44
C SER A 277 4.94 10.03 -9.95
N ALA A 278 5.92 10.63 -9.27
CA ALA A 278 5.76 11.09 -7.89
C ALA A 278 4.93 12.39 -7.79
N GLY A 279 4.43 12.95 -8.89
CA GLY A 279 3.58 14.15 -8.87
C GLY A 279 4.31 15.42 -8.44
N GLY A 280 5.62 15.51 -8.72
CA GLY A 280 6.49 16.62 -8.29
C GLY A 280 6.99 16.51 -6.84
N LEU A 281 6.64 15.44 -6.12
CA LEU A 281 7.25 15.10 -4.84
C LEU A 281 8.66 14.55 -5.07
N ARG A 282 9.56 14.78 -4.09
CA ARG A 282 10.95 14.33 -4.17
C ARG A 282 11.11 12.88 -3.74
N GLY A 283 12.02 12.17 -4.40
CA GLY A 283 12.32 10.79 -4.13
C GLY A 283 11.32 9.79 -4.72
N HIS A 284 11.72 8.53 -4.70
CA HIS A 284 11.02 7.39 -5.29
C HIS A 284 11.00 6.22 -4.29
N LYS A 285 10.52 5.04 -4.70
CA LYS A 285 10.63 3.81 -3.91
C LYS A 285 12.02 3.66 -3.28
N GLY A 286 12.06 3.32 -1.99
CA GLY A 286 13.27 3.31 -1.15
C GLY A 286 13.62 4.64 -0.47
N SER A 287 13.03 5.76 -0.87
CA SER A 287 13.31 7.07 -0.30
C SER A 287 12.40 7.41 0.88
N LEU A 288 12.94 8.08 1.90
CA LEU A 288 12.13 8.70 2.97
C LEU A 288 11.67 10.13 2.65
N PHE A 289 11.97 10.65 1.45
CA PHE A 289 11.34 11.86 0.91
C PHE A 289 9.88 11.59 0.50
N GLU A 290 9.09 12.64 0.32
CA GLU A 290 7.64 12.60 0.11
C GLU A 290 7.24 11.65 -1.02
N GLY A 291 7.96 11.65 -2.14
CA GLY A 291 7.66 10.80 -3.29
C GLY A 291 7.87 9.31 -3.04
N GLY A 292 8.62 8.90 -2.01
CA GLY A 292 8.78 7.50 -1.62
C GLY A 292 7.76 7.00 -0.60
N VAL A 293 7.26 7.88 0.28
CA VAL A 293 6.36 7.50 1.40
C VAL A 293 4.94 8.06 1.32
N ARG A 294 4.69 9.12 0.55
CA ARG A 294 3.35 9.71 0.35
C ARG A 294 2.72 9.08 -0.87
N VAL A 295 1.53 8.51 -0.69
CA VAL A 295 0.86 7.70 -1.72
C VAL A 295 -0.55 8.24 -2.00
N PRO A 296 -1.08 8.02 -3.22
CA PRO A 296 -2.47 8.36 -3.49
C PRO A 296 -3.38 7.49 -2.62
N THR A 297 -4.32 8.08 -1.89
CA THR A 297 -5.25 7.33 -1.03
C THR A 297 -6.67 7.87 -1.10
N ILE A 298 -7.63 6.97 -1.30
CA ILE A 298 -9.07 7.27 -1.33
C ILE A 298 -9.76 6.37 -0.31
N ILE A 299 -10.65 6.94 0.50
CA ILE A 299 -11.57 6.17 1.35
C ILE A 299 -12.99 6.55 0.96
N SER A 300 -13.80 5.57 0.59
CA SER A 300 -15.22 5.79 0.30
C SER A 300 -16.10 4.82 1.08
N TRP A 301 -17.03 5.37 1.85
CA TRP A 301 -18.08 4.64 2.57
C TRP A 301 -19.33 5.52 2.59
N PRO A 302 -20.20 5.46 1.57
CA PRO A 302 -21.30 6.41 1.39
C PRO A 302 -22.22 6.56 2.61
N ALA A 303 -22.50 5.46 3.31
CA ALA A 303 -23.33 5.47 4.52
C ALA A 303 -22.64 6.08 5.75
N GLY A 304 -21.31 6.14 5.79
CA GLY A 304 -20.54 6.54 6.98
C GLY A 304 -19.64 7.76 6.82
N LEU A 305 -19.34 8.19 5.60
CA LEU A 305 -18.41 9.28 5.31
C LEU A 305 -19.02 10.33 4.39
N PRO A 306 -18.56 11.59 4.46
CA PRO A 306 -18.86 12.59 3.45
C PRO A 306 -18.29 12.18 2.08
N SER A 307 -18.82 12.77 1.01
CA SER A 307 -18.37 12.53 -0.37
C SER A 307 -17.81 13.80 -1.02
N GLY A 308 -16.92 13.61 -1.99
CA GLY A 308 -16.57 14.61 -3.01
C GLY A 308 -15.57 15.67 -2.57
N GLY A 309 -14.63 15.35 -1.67
CA GLY A 309 -13.66 16.33 -1.17
C GLY A 309 -12.34 15.74 -0.67
N ASP A 310 -11.42 16.65 -0.38
CA ASP A 310 -10.14 16.34 0.24
C ASP A 310 -10.31 16.29 1.75
N GLY A 311 -9.94 15.16 2.34
CA GLY A 311 -9.81 15.04 3.77
C GLY A 311 -8.57 15.79 4.26
N ALA A 312 -8.69 16.41 5.44
CA ALA A 312 -7.58 17.10 6.09
C ALA A 312 -6.71 16.16 6.96
N VAL A 313 -6.96 14.85 6.91
CA VAL A 313 -6.28 13.85 7.73
C VAL A 313 -4.83 13.67 7.26
N VAL A 314 -3.89 13.74 8.20
CA VAL A 314 -2.53 13.24 8.04
C VAL A 314 -2.43 11.87 8.69
N GLY A 315 -2.31 10.83 7.87
CA GLY A 315 -2.43 9.43 8.29
C GLY A 315 -1.36 8.53 7.69
N CYS A 316 -1.22 7.34 8.26
CA CYS A 316 -0.36 6.28 7.79
C CYS A 316 -1.13 4.97 7.57
N MET A 317 -0.57 4.02 6.81
CA MET A 317 -1.17 2.70 6.62
C MET A 317 -1.44 1.94 7.93
N SER A 318 -0.62 2.14 8.95
CA SER A 318 -0.87 1.58 10.29
C SER A 318 -2.18 2.05 10.92
N ASP A 319 -2.74 3.18 10.49
CA ASP A 319 -4.03 3.68 10.98
C ASP A 319 -5.23 2.91 10.39
N VAL A 320 -5.04 2.16 9.30
CA VAL A 320 -6.14 1.46 8.61
C VAL A 320 -6.79 0.43 9.51
N LEU A 321 -6.00 -0.43 10.18
CA LEU A 321 -6.54 -1.47 11.06
C LEU A 321 -7.47 -0.89 12.14
N PRO A 322 -7.01 0.03 13.02
CA PRO A 322 -7.89 0.57 14.05
C PRO A 322 -9.07 1.39 13.47
N THR A 323 -8.88 2.06 12.34
CA THR A 323 -9.97 2.80 11.66
C THR A 323 -11.07 1.85 11.16
N VAL A 324 -10.69 0.73 10.55
CA VAL A 324 -11.64 -0.26 10.05
C VAL A 324 -12.39 -0.93 11.19
N LEU A 325 -11.71 -1.29 12.29
CA LEU A 325 -12.39 -1.90 13.44
C LEU A 325 -13.39 -0.93 14.10
N GLU A 326 -13.02 0.35 14.24
CA GLU A 326 -13.96 1.37 14.74
C GLU A 326 -15.16 1.52 13.80
N ALA A 327 -14.95 1.57 12.48
CA ALA A 327 -16.04 1.68 11.50
C ALA A 327 -16.97 0.45 11.49
N VAL A 328 -16.43 -0.75 11.73
CA VAL A 328 -17.17 -2.01 11.67
C VAL A 328 -18.08 -2.21 12.88
N ASP A 329 -17.57 -2.00 14.09
CA ASP A 329 -18.34 -2.26 15.30
C ASP A 329 -17.97 -1.40 16.52
N GLY A 330 -17.11 -0.39 16.34
CA GLY A 330 -16.67 0.49 17.43
C GLY A 330 -15.79 -0.19 18.48
N THR A 331 -15.33 -1.42 18.23
CA THR A 331 -14.47 -2.15 19.18
C THR A 331 -13.00 -1.80 18.98
N GLN A 332 -12.24 -1.91 20.07
CA GLN A 332 -10.80 -1.79 20.01
C GLN A 332 -10.18 -3.06 19.39
N PRO A 333 -8.98 -2.95 18.78
CA PRO A 333 -8.17 -4.10 18.40
C PRO A 333 -7.90 -5.03 19.59
N ILE A 334 -7.67 -6.33 19.34
CA ILE A 334 -7.34 -7.31 20.39
C ILE A 334 -6.01 -6.96 21.07
N ASP A 335 -5.04 -6.46 20.31
CA ASP A 335 -3.81 -5.91 20.86
C ASP A 335 -3.87 -4.38 20.89
N GLU A 336 -3.92 -3.80 22.07
CA GLU A 336 -3.94 -2.35 22.28
C GLU A 336 -2.58 -1.68 21.98
N ASN A 337 -1.50 -2.46 21.79
CA ASN A 337 -0.18 -1.94 21.44
C ASN A 337 -0.04 -1.75 19.92
N LEU A 338 -0.96 -1.01 19.30
CA LEU A 338 -0.79 -0.57 17.92
C LEU A 338 0.01 0.73 17.85
N ASP A 339 0.67 0.92 16.71
CA ASP A 339 1.33 2.20 16.42
C ASP A 339 0.39 3.16 15.68
N GLY A 340 -0.59 2.61 14.95
CA GLY A 340 -1.66 3.39 14.34
C GLY A 340 -2.77 3.73 15.33
N ARG A 341 -3.62 4.68 14.92
CA ARG A 341 -4.85 5.05 15.63
C ARG A 341 -6.00 5.17 14.63
N SER A 342 -7.21 5.01 15.12
CA SER A 342 -8.38 5.29 14.29
C SER A 342 -8.43 6.77 13.89
N VAL A 343 -8.84 7.01 12.64
CA VAL A 343 -9.12 8.35 12.10
C VAL A 343 -10.59 8.52 11.68
N VAL A 344 -11.50 7.65 12.15
CA VAL A 344 -12.94 7.73 11.82
C VAL A 344 -13.53 9.09 12.20
N ALA A 345 -13.15 9.63 13.37
CA ALA A 345 -13.62 10.92 13.85
C ALA A 345 -13.21 12.07 12.90
N GLU A 346 -11.95 12.11 12.49
CA GLU A 346 -11.43 13.10 11.54
C GLU A 346 -12.06 12.96 10.15
N LEU A 347 -12.19 11.73 9.64
CA LEU A 347 -12.81 11.46 8.34
C LEU A 347 -14.28 11.89 8.31
N THR A 348 -15.03 11.63 9.39
CA THR A 348 -16.44 12.00 9.51
C THR A 348 -16.62 13.50 9.65
N ALA A 349 -15.76 14.16 10.43
CA ALA A 349 -15.78 15.61 10.61
C ALA A 349 -15.31 16.38 9.36
N GLY A 350 -14.48 15.76 8.52
CA GLY A 350 -13.80 16.44 7.43
C GLY A 350 -12.73 17.43 7.91
N GLU A 351 -12.25 17.25 9.14
CA GLU A 351 -11.30 18.17 9.81
C GLU A 351 -10.00 17.45 10.15
N ALA A 352 -8.90 18.20 10.22
CA ALA A 352 -7.63 17.67 10.68
C ALA A 352 -7.72 17.36 12.18
N GLY A 353 -7.18 16.21 12.57
CA GLY A 353 -6.91 15.91 13.97
C GLY A 353 -5.73 16.74 14.52
N PRO A 354 -5.41 16.63 15.81
CA PRO A 354 -4.21 17.25 16.36
C PRO A 354 -2.96 16.70 15.69
N ASP A 355 -1.95 17.57 15.56
CA ASP A 355 -0.62 17.17 15.07
C ASP A 355 -0.07 16.02 15.93
N ARG A 356 0.45 15.01 15.24
CA ARG A 356 1.16 13.90 15.85
C ARG A 356 2.41 13.56 15.05
N TRP A 357 3.26 12.76 15.67
CA TRP A 357 4.43 12.23 15.00
C TRP A 357 4.08 11.12 14.03
N HIS A 358 4.70 11.18 12.85
CA HIS A 358 4.81 10.10 11.89
C HIS A 358 6.29 9.83 11.68
N PHE A 359 6.72 8.58 11.74
CA PHE A 359 8.14 8.22 11.71
C PHE A 359 8.43 7.14 10.67
N TRP A 360 9.64 7.18 10.11
CA TRP A 360 10.11 6.21 9.14
C TRP A 360 11.58 5.85 9.35
N LYS A 361 11.91 4.59 9.09
CA LYS A 361 13.27 4.05 9.10
C LYS A 361 13.39 3.06 7.96
N TYR A 362 14.42 3.21 7.13
CA TYR A 362 14.72 2.28 6.05
C TYR A 362 16.20 2.37 5.69
N GLU A 363 16.91 1.24 5.60
CA GLU A 363 18.31 1.15 5.13
C GLU A 363 19.28 2.24 5.62
N GLY A 364 19.22 2.58 6.91
CA GLY A 364 20.11 3.58 7.52
C GLY A 364 19.61 5.03 7.45
N GLN A 365 18.52 5.27 6.71
CA GLN A 365 17.76 6.51 6.71
C GLN A 365 16.84 6.57 7.94
N LEU A 366 16.62 7.77 8.46
CA LEU A 366 15.60 8.07 9.46
C LEU A 366 14.82 9.32 9.05
N SER A 367 13.52 9.32 9.29
CA SER A 367 12.67 10.48 9.00
C SER A 367 11.56 10.61 10.04
N GLY A 368 11.12 11.83 10.29
CA GLY A 368 9.95 12.09 11.12
C GLY A 368 9.26 13.39 10.77
N ARG A 369 7.93 13.36 10.83
CA ARG A 369 7.04 14.49 10.55
C ARG A 369 6.21 14.82 11.78
N LEU A 370 6.13 16.11 12.11
CA LEU A 370 5.21 16.66 13.11
C LEU A 370 4.60 17.96 12.57
N GLY A 371 3.29 17.91 12.28
CA GLY A 371 2.58 19.00 11.62
C GLY A 371 3.16 19.30 10.24
N ARG A 372 3.51 20.57 10.01
CA ARG A 372 4.15 21.03 8.76
C ARG A 372 5.61 20.63 8.61
N TRP A 373 6.28 20.29 9.71
CA TRP A 373 7.73 20.08 9.69
C TRP A 373 8.06 18.60 9.46
N LYS A 374 9.07 18.35 8.63
CA LYS A 374 9.64 17.02 8.40
C LYS A 374 11.16 17.07 8.47
N ALA A 375 11.76 16.17 9.23
CA ALA A 375 13.20 16.00 9.32
C ALA A 375 13.61 14.69 8.62
N VAL A 376 14.70 14.73 7.85
CA VAL A 376 15.26 13.57 7.13
C VAL A 376 16.74 13.47 7.45
N LEU A 377 17.19 12.30 7.90
CA LEU A 377 18.58 11.97 8.19
C LEU A 377 19.05 10.85 7.26
N ASN A 378 20.21 11.04 6.65
CA ASN A 378 20.80 10.17 5.63
C ASN A 378 19.87 9.87 4.45
N GLY A 379 19.02 10.83 4.03
CA GLY A 379 18.04 10.62 2.97
C GLY A 379 18.66 10.26 1.62
N CYS A 380 18.12 9.24 0.97
CA CYS A 380 18.42 8.82 -0.40
C CYS A 380 17.26 9.19 -1.34
N GLU A 381 17.52 9.39 -2.63
CA GLU A 381 16.45 9.70 -3.61
C GLU A 381 15.69 8.46 -4.09
N SER A 382 16.31 7.27 -4.04
CA SER A 382 15.69 6.00 -4.42
C SER A 382 16.43 4.82 -3.77
N MET A 383 15.97 3.58 -4.04
CA MET A 383 16.67 2.38 -3.62
C MET A 383 18.09 2.30 -4.19
N GLU A 384 19.02 1.75 -3.41
CA GLU A 384 20.42 1.51 -3.80
C GLU A 384 21.24 2.77 -4.17
N GLU A 385 20.65 3.96 -4.09
CA GLU A 385 21.35 5.22 -4.28
C GLU A 385 22.12 5.67 -3.04
N ALA A 386 23.16 6.48 -3.28
CA ALA A 386 23.93 7.11 -2.22
C ALA A 386 23.10 8.15 -1.44
N VAL A 387 23.51 8.41 -0.19
CA VAL A 387 22.92 9.47 0.62
C VAL A 387 23.03 10.81 -0.10
N ALA A 388 21.87 11.36 -0.47
CA ALA A 388 21.74 12.67 -1.11
C ALA A 388 21.74 13.80 -0.09
N VAL A 389 21.14 13.57 1.09
CA VAL A 389 21.04 14.55 2.18
C VAL A 389 21.41 13.89 3.50
N ALA A 390 22.54 14.30 4.08
CA ALA A 390 22.94 13.82 5.41
C ALA A 390 21.94 14.27 6.49
N GLU A 391 21.53 15.53 6.47
CA GLU A 391 20.64 16.15 7.45
C GLU A 391 19.76 17.22 6.78
N GLY A 392 18.44 17.07 6.89
CA GLY A 392 17.46 17.97 6.28
C GLY A 392 16.29 18.30 7.19
N LEU A 393 15.81 19.54 7.12
CA LEU A 393 14.54 19.99 7.70
C LEU A 393 13.73 20.68 6.60
N TYR A 394 12.48 20.28 6.43
CA TYR A 394 11.58 20.79 5.41
C TYR A 394 10.25 21.23 6.02
N ASP A 395 9.64 22.22 5.36
CA ASP A 395 8.32 22.75 5.69
C ASP A 395 7.34 22.33 4.59
N LEU A 396 6.62 21.24 4.80
CA LEU A 396 5.80 20.59 3.78
C LEU A 396 4.57 21.41 3.34
N ASP A 397 4.16 22.40 4.12
CA ASP A 397 3.08 23.31 3.72
C ASP A 397 3.55 24.29 2.63
N ALA A 398 4.84 24.68 2.67
CA ALA A 398 5.43 25.65 1.74
C ALA A 398 6.26 24.97 0.65
N ASP A 399 6.82 23.80 0.93
CA ASP A 399 7.78 23.06 0.12
C ASP A 399 7.50 21.54 0.20
N PRO A 400 6.38 21.08 -0.39
CA PRO A 400 6.04 19.65 -0.44
C PRO A 400 7.02 18.83 -1.30
N ALA A 401 7.84 19.50 -2.12
CA ALA A 401 8.88 18.88 -2.94
C ALA A 401 10.22 18.77 -2.19
N GLU A 402 10.32 19.25 -0.94
CA GLU A 402 11.53 19.14 -0.12
C GLU A 402 12.79 19.65 -0.83
N GLU A 403 12.67 20.74 -1.59
CA GLU A 403 13.76 21.36 -2.36
C GLU A 403 14.67 22.24 -1.49
N HIS A 404 14.13 22.81 -0.42
CA HIS A 404 14.76 23.84 0.39
C HIS A 404 15.05 23.36 1.81
N ASN A 405 16.29 22.94 2.07
CA ASN A 405 16.72 22.54 3.41
C ASN A 405 16.77 23.76 4.37
N LEU A 406 15.89 23.76 5.36
CA LEU A 406 15.75 24.80 6.37
C LEU A 406 16.59 24.56 7.64
N ALA A 407 17.28 23.43 7.78
CA ALA A 407 18.09 23.13 8.96
C ALA A 407 19.13 24.23 9.28
N PRO A 408 19.85 24.82 8.30
CA PRO A 408 20.81 25.91 8.58
C PRO A 408 20.16 27.21 9.07
N THR A 409 18.90 27.45 8.74
CA THR A 409 18.17 28.69 9.08
C THR A 409 17.24 28.52 10.29
N HIS A 410 16.88 27.28 10.63
CA HIS A 410 16.03 26.92 11.77
C HIS A 410 16.71 25.85 12.65
N PRO A 411 17.92 26.12 13.18
CA PRO A 411 18.72 25.09 13.86
C PRO A 411 18.07 24.56 15.14
N GLU A 412 17.37 25.41 15.90
CA GLU A 412 16.67 24.96 17.12
C GLU A 412 15.53 23.98 16.80
N ARG A 413 14.77 24.25 15.73
CA ARG A 413 13.69 23.36 15.28
C ARG A 413 14.24 22.05 14.72
N PHE A 414 15.33 22.12 13.95
CA PHE A 414 15.96 20.92 13.42
C PHE A 414 16.49 20.03 14.55
N GLU A 415 17.15 20.59 15.55
CA GLU A 415 17.68 19.83 16.69
C GLU A 415 16.58 19.17 17.53
N GLU A 416 15.45 19.83 17.74
CA GLU A 416 14.27 19.23 18.38
C GLU A 416 13.79 18.00 17.60
N MET A 417 13.60 18.15 16.28
CA MET A 417 13.11 17.05 15.45
C MET A 417 14.11 15.91 15.30
N ARG A 418 15.40 16.23 15.13
CA ARG A 418 16.49 15.25 15.02
C ARG A 418 16.55 14.38 16.28
N ALA A 419 16.45 14.99 17.47
CA ALA A 419 16.48 14.25 18.73
C ALA A 419 15.32 13.24 18.82
N GLU A 420 14.10 13.64 18.47
CA GLU A 420 12.92 12.76 18.46
C GLU A 420 13.05 11.63 17.44
N VAL A 421 13.50 11.94 16.22
CA VAL A 421 13.71 10.95 15.15
C VAL A 421 14.78 9.92 15.54
N GLU A 422 15.92 10.35 16.09
CA GLU A 422 16.96 9.45 16.58
C GLU A 422 16.49 8.61 17.78
N GLN A 423 15.69 9.18 18.68
CA GLN A 423 15.13 8.45 19.81
C GLN A 423 14.14 7.38 19.35
N TRP A 424 13.27 7.69 18.40
CA TRP A 424 12.36 6.72 17.80
C TRP A 424 13.14 5.63 17.03
N GLY A 425 14.21 5.99 16.31
CA GLY A 425 15.09 5.02 15.65
C GLY A 425 15.72 4.02 16.64
N LYS A 426 16.08 4.45 17.85
CA LYS A 426 16.56 3.56 18.93
C LYS A 426 15.46 2.63 19.43
N ARG A 427 14.22 3.12 19.58
CA ARG A 427 13.04 2.31 19.95
C ARG A 427 12.76 1.21 18.94
N CYS A 428 12.92 1.49 17.64
CA CYS A 428 12.81 0.47 16.61
C CYS A 428 13.77 -0.70 16.86
N ALA A 429 15.01 -0.42 17.26
CA ALA A 429 15.98 -1.46 17.58
C ALA A 429 15.61 -2.27 18.83
N ASP A 430 14.85 -1.71 19.77
CA ASP A 430 14.30 -2.46 20.91
C ASP A 430 13.23 -3.46 20.44
N TRP A 431 12.32 -3.05 19.55
CA TRP A 431 11.33 -3.94 18.95
C TRP A 431 11.98 -5.09 18.18
N SER A 432 12.96 -4.80 17.33
CA SER A 432 13.69 -5.83 16.57
C SER A 432 14.34 -6.87 17.49
N ARG A 433 14.92 -6.43 18.62
CA ARG A 433 15.52 -7.32 19.61
C ARG A 433 14.49 -8.19 20.33
N ALA A 434 13.33 -7.61 20.67
CA ALA A 434 12.24 -8.35 21.30
C ALA A 434 11.69 -9.43 20.36
N ALA A 435 11.46 -9.09 19.09
CA ALA A 435 10.99 -10.03 18.08
C ALA A 435 11.99 -11.18 17.83
N ALA A 436 13.28 -10.88 17.81
CA ALA A 436 14.33 -11.90 17.66
C ALA A 436 14.46 -12.84 18.87
N ALA A 437 13.94 -12.49 20.04
CA ALA A 437 14.00 -13.32 21.26
C ALA A 437 12.83 -14.31 21.37
N THR A 438 11.80 -14.16 20.54
CA THR A 438 10.59 -15.00 20.50
C THR A 438 10.60 -16.08 19.42
N VAL A 439 11.62 -16.07 18.54
CA VAL A 439 11.91 -17.09 17.52
C VAL A 439 13.03 -17.99 18.05
#